data_AF-A0A6I3V0V2-F1
#
_entry.id   AF-A0A6I3V0V2-F1
#
_cell.length_a   1.000
_cell.length_b   1.000
_cell.length_c   1.000
_cell.angle_alpha   90.00
_cell.angle_beta   90.00
_cell.angle_gamma   90.00
#
_symmetry.space_group_name_H-M   'P 1'
#
loop_
_entity.id
_entity.type
_entity.pdbx_description
1 polymer ?
#
loop_
_entity_poly.entity_id
_entity_poly.type
_entity_poly.pdbx_seq_one_letter_code
_entity_poly.pdbx_strand_id
1 'polypeptide(L)'
;AEKVQKFIDYASSFGLRIYGTASEISQEALQDIMRAVEGEPYADVLSMMLLRSMQQARYSEHNHGHYGLAADYYTHFTSPIRRYP
;
A
#
# COMPACT_ATOMS: atom_id res chain seq x y z
N ALA A 1 8.55 -4.98 5.30
CA ALA A 1 7.84 -5.26 6.56
C ALA A 1 7.99 -4.11 7.56
N GLU A 2 9.21 -3.71 7.95
CA GLU A 2 9.45 -2.70 9.01
C GLU A 2 8.69 -1.37 8.82
N LYS A 3 8.68 -0.80 7.60
CA LYS A 3 7.97 0.47 7.35
C LYS A 3 6.45 0.36 7.48
N VAL A 4 5.88 -0.77 7.06
CA VAL A 4 4.44 -1.04 7.17
C VAL A 4 4.08 -1.24 8.64
N GLN A 5 4.94 -1.92 9.42
CA GLN A 5 4.74 -2.04 10.87
C GLN A 5 4.72 -0.67 11.55
N LYS A 6 5.67 0.21 11.22
CA LYS A 6 5.68 1.60 11.73
C LYS A 6 4.41 2.37 11.37
N PHE A 7 3.84 2.15 10.19
CA PHE A 7 2.55 2.72 9.82
C PHE A 7 1.41 2.16 10.68
N ILE A 8 1.36 0.84 10.89
CA ILE A 8 0.35 0.19 11.73
C ILE A 8 0.40 0.72 13.17
N ASP A 9 1.60 0.81 13.75
CA ASP A 9 1.80 1.32 15.10
C ASP A 9 1.34 2.78 15.23
N TYR A 10 1.64 3.61 14.22
CA TYR A 10 1.22 5.01 14.19
C TYR A 10 -0.29 5.15 14.03
N ALA A 11 -0.89 4.43 13.08
CA ALA A 11 -2.34 4.44 12.87
C ALA A 11 -3.11 3.95 14.10
N SER A 12 -2.57 2.96 14.83
CA SER A 12 -3.14 2.48 16.09
C SER A 12 -3.20 3.56 17.18
N SER A 13 -2.27 4.52 17.17
CA SER A 13 -2.29 5.65 18.12
C SER A 13 -3.47 6.62 17.91
N PHE A 14 -4.09 6.62 16.72
CA PHE A 14 -5.32 7.37 16.41
C PHE A 14 -6.59 6.58 16.76
N GLY A 15 -6.46 5.41 17.39
CA GLY A 15 -7.60 4.56 17.77
C GLY A 15 -8.12 3.66 16.66
N LEU A 16 -7.42 3.59 15.52
CA LEU A 16 -7.76 2.71 14.41
C LEU A 16 -7.39 1.27 14.77
N ARG A 17 -8.37 0.37 14.79
CA ARG A 17 -8.12 -1.06 15.04
C ARG A 17 -7.67 -1.72 13.75
N ILE A 18 -6.38 -2.00 13.67
CA ILE A 18 -5.79 -2.73 12.54
C ILE A 18 -5.65 -4.19 12.94
N TYR A 19 -6.35 -5.07 12.21
CA TYR A 19 -6.26 -6.52 12.40
C TYR A 19 -5.20 -7.07 11.44
N GLY A 20 -4.10 -7.61 11.99
CA GLY A 20 -3.05 -8.27 11.23
C GLY A 20 -1.64 -7.74 11.51
N THR A 21 -0.63 -8.52 11.11
CA THR A 21 0.77 -8.12 11.16
C THR A 21 1.20 -7.52 9.82
N ALA A 22 2.28 -6.72 9.79
CA ALA A 22 2.81 -6.14 8.54
C ALA A 22 3.10 -7.15 7.41
N SER A 23 3.20 -8.44 7.70
CA SER A 23 3.36 -9.53 6.73
C SER A 23 2.06 -10.14 6.22
N GLU A 24 0.94 -9.94 6.92
CA GLU A 24 -0.34 -10.60 6.66
C GLU A 24 -1.46 -9.61 6.32
N ILE A 25 -1.20 -8.30 6.43
CA ILE A 25 -2.20 -7.29 6.14
C ILE A 25 -2.56 -7.31 4.65
N SER A 26 -3.85 -7.52 4.38
CA SER A 26 -4.40 -7.50 3.03
C SER A 26 -4.51 -6.07 2.50
N GLN A 27 -4.61 -5.92 1.18
CA GLN A 27 -4.77 -4.60 0.56
C GLN A 27 -6.14 -4.01 0.86
N GLU A 28 -7.16 -4.86 0.93
CA GLU A 28 -8.53 -4.49 1.28
C GLU A 28 -8.57 -3.88 2.68
N ALA A 29 -7.87 -4.48 3.65
CA ALA A 29 -7.77 -3.94 5.00
C ALA A 29 -7.14 -2.55 5.04
N LEU A 30 -6.09 -2.29 4.24
CA LEU A 30 -5.50 -0.95 4.13
C LEU A 30 -6.46 0.05 3.48
N GLN A 31 -7.22 -0.37 2.46
CA GLN A 31 -8.24 0.48 1.85
C GLN A 31 -9.36 0.80 2.82
N ASP A 32 -9.80 -0.16 3.64
CA ASP A 32 -10.81 0.04 4.69
C ASP A 32 -10.34 1.06 5.72
N ILE A 33 -9.07 0.99 6.14
CA ILE A 33 -8.48 1.99 7.04
C ILE A 33 -8.51 3.37 6.39
N MET A 34 -8.11 3.49 5.12
CA MET A 34 -8.11 4.76 4.42
C MET A 34 -9.52 5.34 4.23
N ARG A 35 -10.53 4.49 4.01
CA ARG A 35 -11.94 4.89 3.99
C ARG A 35 -12.43 5.34 5.38
N ALA A 36 -12.02 4.66 6.44
CA ALA A 36 -12.45 4.97 7.80
C ALA A 36 -11.89 6.32 8.31
N VAL A 37 -10.74 6.75 7.81
CA VAL A 37 -10.11 8.03 8.18
C VAL A 37 -10.49 9.18 7.25
N GLU A 38 -11.29 8.92 6.22
CA GLU A 38 -11.69 9.94 5.26
C GLU A 38 -12.49 11.06 5.96
N GLY A 39 -12.05 12.31 5.79
CA GLY A 39 -12.67 13.48 6.43
C GLY A 39 -12.10 13.83 7.82
N GLU A 40 -11.22 13.01 8.39
CA GLU A 40 -10.51 13.32 9.62
C GLU A 40 -9.36 14.30 9.38
N PRO A 41 -9.02 15.18 10.34
CA PRO A 41 -7.95 16.18 10.17
C PRO A 41 -6.55 15.57 10.00
N TYR A 42 -6.39 14.28 10.34
CA TYR A 42 -5.15 13.52 10.22
C TYR A 42 -5.11 12.59 9.00
N ALA A 43 -6.15 12.59 8.15
CA ALA A 43 -6.26 11.72 6.98
C ALA A 43 -5.06 11.84 6.02
N ASP A 44 -4.66 13.07 5.71
CA ASP A 44 -3.55 13.36 4.79
C ASP A 44 -2.21 12.82 5.32
N VAL A 45 -1.98 12.94 6.63
CA VAL A 45 -0.76 12.46 7.28
C VAL A 45 -0.71 10.94 7.22
N LEU A 46 -1.82 10.26 7.52
CA LEU A 46 -1.90 8.80 7.42
C LEU A 46 -1.73 8.31 5.98
N SER A 47 -2.36 8.98 5.01
CA SER A 47 -2.21 8.68 3.58
C SER A 47 -0.75 8.77 3.14
N MET A 48 -0.07 9.87 3.51
CA MET A 48 1.32 10.10 3.18
C MET A 48 2.26 9.08 3.84
N MET A 49 1.99 8.70 5.09
CA MET A 49 2.77 7.66 5.78
C MET A 49 2.55 6.28 5.15
N LEU A 50 1.31 5.94 4.79
CA LEU A 50 1.00 4.70 4.11
C LEU A 50 1.77 4.60 2.78
N LEU A 51 1.68 5.64 1.93
CA LEU A 51 2.40 5.69 0.66
C LEU A 51 3.92 5.52 0.82
N ARG A 52 4.50 6.14 1.85
CA ARG A 52 5.94 6.02 2.15
C ARG A 52 6.34 4.67 2.73
N SER A 53 5.39 3.92 3.27
CA SER A 53 5.62 2.58 3.80
C SER A 53 5.68 1.50 2.70
N MET A 54 5.06 1.75 1.56
CA MET A 54 5.01 0.85 0.41
C MET A 54 6.37 0.70 -0.29
N GLN A 55 6.55 -0.44 -0.94
CA GLN A 55 7.73 -0.67 -1.80
C GLN A 55 7.57 0.02 -3.15
N GLN A 56 8.68 0.44 -3.75
CA GLN A 56 8.67 0.92 -5.13
C GLN A 56 8.39 -0.24 -6.09
N ALA A 57 7.50 -0.01 -7.06
CA ALA A 57 7.27 -0.96 -8.14
C ALA A 57 8.52 -1.10 -9.02
N ARG A 58 8.79 -2.32 -9.49
CA ARG A 58 9.95 -2.65 -10.34
C ARG A 58 9.57 -3.66 -11.41
N TYR A 59 10.30 -3.66 -12.52
CA TYR A 59 10.24 -4.74 -13.49
C TYR A 59 10.93 -6.00 -12.94
N SER A 60 10.38 -7.16 -13.27
CA SER A 60 10.87 -8.47 -12.85
C SER A 60 10.45 -9.50 -13.89
N GLU A 61 11.31 -10.47 -14.18
CA GLU A 61 10.97 -11.64 -15.00
C GLU A 61 10.00 -12.59 -14.27
N HIS A 62 10.00 -12.54 -12.94
CA HIS A 62 9.10 -13.32 -12.10
C HIS A 62 7.89 -12.49 -11.69
N ASN A 63 6.70 -13.06 -11.84
CA ASN A 63 5.47 -12.43 -11.38
C ASN A 63 5.35 -12.51 -9.85
N HIS A 64 5.28 -11.35 -9.21
CA HIS A 64 5.05 -11.21 -7.77
C HIS A 64 3.70 -10.56 -7.44
N GLY A 65 2.85 -10.36 -8.45
CA GLY A 65 1.68 -9.51 -8.36
C GLY A 65 2.03 -8.03 -8.25
N HIS A 66 1.01 -7.18 -8.31
CA HIS A 66 1.14 -5.73 -8.15
C HIS A 66 0.34 -5.24 -6.95
N TYR A 67 1.01 -5.06 -5.82
CA TYR A 67 0.37 -4.75 -4.55
C TYR A 67 -0.50 -3.48 -4.60
N GLY A 68 0.05 -2.39 -5.15
CA GLY A 68 -0.69 -1.12 -5.22
C GLY A 68 -1.86 -1.09 -6.20
N LEU A 69 -2.03 -2.13 -7.04
CA LEU A 69 -3.10 -2.22 -8.04
C LEU A 69 -4.10 -3.34 -7.72
N ALA A 70 -3.88 -4.10 -6.65
CA ALA A 70 -4.68 -5.29 -6.35
C ALA A 70 -4.82 -6.26 -7.53
N ALA A 71 -3.71 -6.51 -8.23
CA ALA A 71 -3.69 -7.37 -9.40
C ALA A 71 -2.64 -8.48 -9.25
N ASP A 72 -3.07 -9.73 -9.43
CA ASP A 72 -2.17 -10.90 -9.41
C ASP A 72 -1.25 -10.93 -10.63
N TYR A 73 -1.69 -10.36 -11.75
CA TYR A 73 -0.95 -10.32 -13.00
C TYR A 73 -0.96 -8.89 -13.55
N TYR A 74 0.23 -8.31 -13.74
CA TYR A 74 0.36 -6.97 -14.28
C TYR A 74 1.63 -6.83 -15.13
N THR A 75 1.50 -6.15 -16.27
CA THR A 75 2.63 -5.82 -17.15
C THR A 75 2.38 -4.50 -17.89
N HIS A 76 3.46 -3.75 -18.15
CA HIS A 76 3.39 -2.52 -18.94
C HIS A 76 3.46 -2.84 -20.45
N PHE A 77 2.31 -2.83 -21.14
CA PHE A 77 2.27 -3.09 -22.60
C PHE A 77 1.86 -1.88 -23.46
N THR A 78 1.19 -0.88 -22.90
CA THR A 78 0.50 0.18 -23.67
C THR A 78 1.36 1.39 -24.07
N SER A 79 2.67 1.38 -23.82
CA SER A 79 3.53 2.52 -24.22
C SER A 79 4.93 2.10 -24.66
N PRO A 80 5.04 1.24 -25.69
CA PRO A 80 6.32 0.67 -26.13
C PRO A 80 7.30 1.71 -26.69
N ILE A 81 6.80 2.84 -27.24
CA ILE A 81 7.66 3.91 -27.80
C ILE A 81 8.58 4.54 -26.74
N ARG A 82 8.22 4.47 -25.45
CA ARG A 82 8.91 5.19 -24.36
C ARG A 82 9.27 4.31 -23.16
N ARG A 83 9.07 2.99 -23.23
CA ARG A 83 9.35 2.06 -22.13
C ARG A 83 10.00 0.80 -22.69
N TYR A 84 11.19 0.50 -22.21
CA TYR A 84 11.87 -0.78 -22.38
C TYR A 84 11.98 -1.42 -20.98
N PRO A 85 10.98 -2.23 -20.60
CA PRO A 85 10.90 -2.89 -19.29
C PRO A 85 12.10 -3.79 -18.97
#